data_AF-S4RY79-F1
#
_entry.id   AF-S4RY79-F1
#
_cell.length_a   1.000
_cell.length_b   1.000
_cell.length_c   1.000
_cell.angle_alpha   90.00
_cell.angle_beta   90.00
_cell.angle_gamma   90.00
#
_symmetry.space_group_name_H-M   'P 1'
#
loop_
_entity.id
_entity.type
_entity.pdbx_description
1 polymer ?
#
loop_
_entity_poly.entity_id
_entity_poly.type
_entity_poly.pdbx_seq_one_letter_code
_entity_poly.pdbx_strand_id
1 'polypeptide(L)'
;AGSRGNESLEDELPLELATVQVSLNSHQYKSYRVSCVHRLRIHTDVQLGISGDKVEIDPVTPQKTTTKFLFKQKPVSIDADLLCACDMVEEKAPAHAMFKLVYLNNHDYKHQFFQADASTINEIVLKINYILESRCSATRTAYRSAKQRKLARRSSFTFKDRRSTGDR
;
A
#
# COMPACT_ATOMS: atom_id res chain seq x y z
N ALA A 1 12.42 6.34 -49.08
CA ALA A 1 13.27 5.72 -48.04
C ALA A 1 13.37 6.69 -46.88
N GLY A 2 12.83 6.32 -45.72
CA GLY A 2 12.85 7.15 -44.51
C GLY A 2 12.73 6.22 -43.31
N SER A 3 13.88 5.77 -42.82
CA SER A 3 14.03 4.98 -41.60
C SER A 3 13.77 5.88 -40.38
N ARG A 4 12.93 5.42 -39.44
CA ARG A 4 13.03 5.73 -38.01
C ARG A 4 11.97 4.98 -37.22
N GLY A 5 12.42 4.10 -36.33
CA GLY A 5 11.60 3.38 -35.37
C GLY A 5 12.23 2.05 -34.97
N ASN A 6 13.48 2.07 -34.52
CA ASN A 6 14.06 0.93 -33.82
C ASN A 6 13.83 1.23 -32.33
N GLU A 7 12.67 0.83 -31.81
CA GLU A 7 12.35 0.86 -30.39
C GLU A 7 13.04 -0.36 -29.76
N SER A 8 14.04 -0.10 -28.93
CA SER A 8 14.98 -1.10 -28.42
C SER A 8 14.28 -2.12 -27.51
N LEU A 9 14.13 -3.34 -27.99
CA LEU A 9 13.66 -4.54 -27.25
C LEU A 9 14.59 -4.94 -26.09
N GLU A 10 15.70 -4.23 -25.90
CA GLU A 10 16.80 -4.59 -25.01
C GLU A 10 16.59 -4.08 -23.57
N ASP A 11 15.77 -3.03 -23.39
CA ASP A 11 15.42 -2.47 -22.06
C ASP A 11 14.20 -3.17 -21.40
N GLU A 12 13.42 -3.94 -22.16
CA GLU A 12 12.19 -4.63 -21.69
C GLU A 12 12.50 -5.95 -20.94
N LEU A 13 13.54 -6.67 -21.37
CA LEU A 13 13.90 -7.99 -20.83
C LEU A 13 14.31 -7.97 -19.34
N PRO A 14 15.09 -6.98 -18.85
CA PRO A 14 15.44 -6.89 -17.44
C PRO A 14 14.25 -6.56 -16.53
N LEU A 15 13.31 -5.75 -17.02
CA LEU A 15 12.10 -5.37 -16.29
C LEU A 15 11.15 -6.56 -16.15
N GLU A 16 11.01 -7.36 -17.19
CA GLU A 16 10.18 -8.56 -17.17
C GLU A 16 10.76 -9.63 -16.24
N LEU A 17 12.08 -9.87 -16.27
CA LEU A 17 12.73 -10.80 -15.35
C LEU A 17 12.61 -10.34 -13.89
N ALA A 18 12.77 -9.04 -13.62
CA ALA A 18 12.58 -8.48 -12.28
C ALA A 18 11.13 -8.67 -11.79
N THR A 19 10.16 -8.49 -12.68
CA THR A 19 8.73 -8.69 -12.39
C THR A 19 8.43 -10.16 -12.09
N VAL A 20 8.97 -11.10 -12.87
CA VAL A 20 8.86 -12.54 -12.63
C VAL A 20 9.49 -12.93 -11.29
N GLN A 21 10.67 -12.40 -10.97
CA GLN A 21 11.33 -12.67 -9.71
C GLN A 21 10.53 -12.14 -8.50
N VAL A 22 9.93 -10.96 -8.62
CA VAL A 22 9.03 -10.44 -7.59
C VAL A 22 7.77 -11.30 -7.46
N SER A 23 7.20 -11.78 -8.56
CA SER A 23 6.06 -12.70 -8.54
C SER A 23 6.39 -13.99 -7.78
N LEU A 24 7.52 -14.63 -8.11
CA LEU A 24 7.98 -15.88 -7.46
C LEU A 24 8.29 -15.70 -5.97
N ASN A 25 8.86 -14.55 -5.59
CA ASN A 25 9.29 -14.28 -4.21
C ASN A 25 8.27 -13.45 -3.42
N SER A 26 7.12 -13.14 -4.00
CA SER A 26 6.09 -12.27 -3.40
C SER A 26 5.59 -12.81 -2.06
N HIS A 27 5.50 -14.13 -1.91
CA HIS A 27 5.04 -14.79 -0.69
C HIS A 27 6.15 -15.09 0.32
N GLN A 28 7.42 -15.03 -0.09
CA GLN A 28 8.54 -15.26 0.82
C GLN A 28 8.63 -14.13 1.85
N TYR A 29 8.96 -14.46 3.09
CA TYR A 29 9.13 -13.45 4.13
C TYR A 29 10.25 -12.47 3.74
N LYS A 30 9.94 -11.17 3.79
CA LYS A 30 10.92 -10.08 3.71
C LYS A 30 10.54 -8.98 4.69
N SER A 31 11.55 -8.43 5.38
CA SER A 31 11.36 -7.36 6.35
C SER A 31 11.95 -6.04 5.87
N TYR A 32 11.27 -4.94 6.19
CA TYR A 32 11.67 -3.58 5.82
C TYR A 32 11.73 -2.72 7.08
N ARG A 33 12.69 -1.79 7.14
CA ARG A 33 12.68 -0.73 8.14
C ARG A 33 11.97 0.48 7.55
N VAL A 34 10.84 0.86 8.14
CA VAL A 34 10.01 1.97 7.69
C VAL A 34 9.52 2.77 8.89
N SER A 35 9.13 4.01 8.67
CA SER A 35 8.54 4.83 9.72
C SER A 35 7.01 4.79 9.63
N CYS A 36 6.33 4.34 10.68
CA CYS A 36 4.88 4.39 10.78
C CYS A 36 4.42 5.81 11.12
N VAL A 37 3.52 6.36 10.30
CA VAL A 37 3.04 7.74 10.39
C VAL A 37 1.75 7.81 11.19
N HIS A 38 1.78 8.51 12.33
CA HIS A 38 0.63 8.71 13.20
C HIS A 38 0.00 10.10 13.01
N ARG A 39 -1.31 10.22 13.29
CA ARG A 39 -2.08 11.48 13.16
C ARG A 39 -1.50 12.65 13.97
N LEU A 40 -0.78 12.37 15.05
CA LEU A 40 -0.24 13.35 15.99
C LEU A 40 1.24 13.70 15.73
N ARG A 41 1.74 13.49 14.51
CA ARG A 41 3.11 13.84 14.04
C ARG A 41 4.27 13.10 14.71
N ILE A 42 3.99 12.05 15.48
CA ILE A 42 5.05 11.15 15.97
C ILE A 42 5.18 10.02 14.95
N HIS A 43 6.33 10.00 14.26
CA HIS A 43 6.74 8.87 13.46
C HIS A 43 7.39 7.84 14.38
N THR A 44 7.04 6.57 14.23
CA THR A 44 7.72 5.48 14.96
C THR A 44 8.41 4.57 13.97
N ASP A 45 9.68 4.30 14.17
CA ASP A 45 10.37 3.32 13.35
C ASP A 45 9.87 1.92 13.68
N VAL A 46 9.54 1.17 12.64
CA VAL A 46 9.04 -0.19 12.74
C VAL A 46 9.81 -1.10 11.79
N GLN A 47 9.93 -2.36 12.19
CA GLN A 47 10.26 -3.46 11.31
C GLN A 47 8.94 -4.01 10.76
N LEU A 48 8.74 -3.86 9.45
CA LEU A 48 7.59 -4.34 8.72
C LEU A 48 7.94 -5.68 8.06
N GLY A 49 7.45 -6.79 8.60
CA GLY A 49 7.58 -8.13 8.02
C GLY A 49 6.43 -8.42 7.07
N ILE A 50 6.72 -8.87 5.84
CA ILE A 50 5.70 -9.19 4.84
C ILE A 50 5.96 -10.61 4.33
N SER A 51 4.96 -11.46 4.44
CA SER A 51 4.93 -12.83 3.92
C SER A 51 3.60 -13.10 3.22
N GLY A 52 3.51 -14.25 2.55
CA GLY A 52 2.27 -14.70 1.95
C GLY A 52 1.12 -14.85 2.95
N ASP A 53 1.42 -15.13 4.23
CA ASP A 53 0.42 -15.47 5.24
C ASP A 53 0.01 -14.28 6.12
N LYS A 54 0.94 -13.35 6.36
CA LYS A 54 0.72 -12.24 7.28
C LYS A 54 1.65 -11.07 7.02
N VAL A 55 1.21 -9.91 7.52
CA VAL A 55 2.00 -8.70 7.68
C VAL A 55 2.21 -8.43 9.17
N GLU A 56 3.46 -8.25 9.57
CA GLU A 56 3.88 -8.02 10.95
C GLU A 56 4.48 -6.61 11.09
N ILE A 57 4.14 -5.92 12.17
CA ILE A 57 4.61 -4.56 12.46
C ILE A 57 5.18 -4.57 13.88
N ASP A 58 6.51 -4.56 13.95
CA ASP A 58 7.25 -4.56 15.20
C ASP A 58 7.89 -3.18 15.45
N PRO A 59 7.60 -2.50 16.56
CA PRO A 59 8.26 -1.24 16.87
C PRO A 59 9.77 -1.46 17.12
N VAL A 60 10.61 -0.67 16.46
CA VAL A 60 12.06 -0.67 16.73
C VAL A 60 12.27 0.13 18.00
N THR A 61 12.42 -0.57 19.14
CA THR A 61 12.78 0.10 20.40
C THR A 61 14.23 0.58 20.32
N PRO A 62 14.52 1.87 20.62
CA PRO A 62 15.90 2.32 20.70
C PRO A 62 16.59 1.59 21.84
N GLN A 63 17.59 0.77 21.51
CA GLN A 63 18.30 -0.15 22.39
C GLN A 63 19.08 0.53 23.55
N LYS A 64 18.98 1.85 23.72
CA LYS A 64 19.83 2.66 24.61
C LYS A 64 19.10 3.64 25.55
N THR A 65 17.78 3.54 25.74
CA THR A 65 17.07 4.39 26.71
C THR A 65 16.54 3.58 27.89
N THR A 66 16.90 4.05 29.09
CA THR A 66 16.65 3.46 30.42
C THR A 66 15.15 3.45 30.83
N THR A 67 14.26 4.04 30.02
CA THR A 67 12.83 4.15 30.29
C THR A 67 12.05 2.89 29.87
N LYS A 68 12.36 1.75 30.50
CA LYS A 68 11.77 0.43 30.22
C LYS A 68 10.30 0.24 30.65
N PHE A 69 9.61 1.27 31.17
CA PHE A 69 8.44 1.04 32.03
C PHE A 69 7.10 1.69 31.68
N LEU A 70 6.88 2.36 30.53
CA LEU A 70 5.52 2.90 30.31
C LEU A 70 4.85 2.72 28.95
N PHE A 71 5.56 2.47 27.84
CA PHE A 71 4.89 2.32 26.53
C PHE A 71 5.58 1.29 25.63
N LYS A 72 5.50 0.00 25.98
CA LYS A 72 5.84 -1.08 25.04
C LYS A 72 4.69 -1.21 24.04
N GLN A 73 4.81 -0.57 22.88
CA GLN A 73 3.90 -0.80 21.78
C GLN A 73 3.95 -2.30 21.42
N LYS A 74 2.79 -2.96 21.41
CA LYS A 74 2.73 -4.40 21.10
C LYS A 74 2.98 -4.61 19.61
N PRO A 75 3.71 -5.66 19.22
CA PRO A 75 3.71 -6.19 17.87
C PRO A 75 2.28 -6.32 17.32
N VAL A 76 2.09 -5.93 16.07
CA VAL A 76 0.83 -6.13 15.36
C VAL A 76 1.06 -7.20 14.30
N SER A 77 0.19 -8.21 14.25
CA SER A 77 0.19 -9.23 13.21
C SER A 77 -1.16 -9.24 12.52
N ILE A 78 -1.16 -9.10 11.19
CA ILE A 78 -2.35 -8.98 10.36
C ILE A 78 -2.33 -10.16 9.38
N ASP A 79 -3.33 -11.02 9.45
CA ASP A 79 -3.51 -12.11 8.48
C ASP A 79 -3.70 -11.55 7.06
N ALA A 80 -3.07 -12.17 6.07
CA ALA A 80 -3.17 -11.79 4.67
C ALA A 80 -4.63 -11.78 4.16
N ASP A 81 -5.51 -12.62 4.71
CA ASP A 81 -6.93 -12.67 4.35
C ASP A 81 -7.72 -11.43 4.82
N LEU A 82 -7.18 -10.69 5.80
CA LEU A 82 -7.74 -9.44 6.29
C LEU A 82 -7.21 -8.22 5.53
N LEU A 83 -6.19 -8.37 4.69
CA LEU A 83 -5.67 -7.28 3.87
C LEU A 83 -6.67 -6.91 2.78
N CYS A 84 -6.83 -5.60 2.57
CA CYS A 84 -7.83 -5.06 1.66
C CYS A 84 -7.20 -4.32 0.46
N ALA A 85 -6.20 -3.48 0.73
CA ALA A 85 -5.54 -2.66 -0.28
C ALA A 85 -4.17 -2.17 0.21
N CYS A 86 -3.26 -1.94 -0.73
CA CYS A 86 -1.99 -1.29 -0.49
C CYS A 86 -1.71 -0.33 -1.65
N ASP A 87 -1.71 0.97 -1.35
CA ASP A 87 -1.59 2.02 -2.37
C ASP A 87 -0.44 2.96 -1.99
N MET A 88 0.42 3.33 -2.94
CA MET A 88 1.28 4.50 -2.78
C MET A 88 0.39 5.75 -2.75
N VAL A 89 0.57 6.59 -1.72
CA VAL A 89 -0.31 7.76 -1.50
C VAL A 89 0.42 9.08 -1.68
N GLU A 90 1.74 9.10 -1.54
CA GLU A 90 2.53 10.30 -1.69
C GLU A 90 3.97 9.96 -2.09
N GLU A 91 4.52 10.72 -3.02
CA GLU A 91 5.94 10.71 -3.35
C GLU A 91 6.41 12.17 -3.36
N LYS A 92 6.95 12.63 -2.22
CA LYS A 92 7.44 14.02 -2.08
C LYS A 92 8.84 14.18 -2.67
N ALA A 93 9.67 13.15 -2.49
CA ALA A 93 11.04 13.09 -2.96
C ALA A 93 11.48 11.62 -3.03
N PRO A 94 12.58 11.28 -3.74
CA PRO A 94 13.09 9.91 -3.80
C PRO A 94 13.38 9.30 -2.42
N ALA A 95 13.76 10.10 -1.43
CA ALA A 95 14.00 9.66 -0.04
C ALA A 95 12.74 9.68 0.85
N HIS A 96 11.62 10.20 0.34
CA HIS A 96 10.41 10.45 1.11
C HIS A 96 9.16 10.12 0.28
N ALA A 97 8.83 8.85 0.27
CA ALA A 97 7.58 8.32 -0.25
C ALA A 97 6.75 7.68 0.88
N MET A 98 5.44 7.58 0.66
CA MET A 98 4.50 7.01 1.60
C MET A 98 3.54 6.05 0.91
N PHE A 99 3.25 4.94 1.57
CA PHE A 99 2.13 4.07 1.21
C PHE A 99 1.11 3.97 2.33
N LYS A 100 -0.08 3.53 1.94
CA LYS A 100 -1.21 3.26 2.82
C LYS A 100 -1.55 1.78 2.74
N LEU A 101 -1.56 1.12 3.89
CA LEU A 101 -2.10 -0.22 4.07
C LEU A 101 -3.52 -0.15 4.62
N VAL A 102 -4.44 -0.90 4.02
CA VAL A 102 -5.81 -1.05 4.50
C VAL A 102 -6.05 -2.51 4.85
N TYR A 103 -6.54 -2.75 6.07
CA TYR A 103 -6.89 -4.09 6.55
C TYR A 103 -8.16 -4.04 7.41
N LEU A 104 -8.85 -5.17 7.50
CA LEU A 104 -10.01 -5.33 8.36
C LEU A 104 -9.56 -5.71 9.77
N ASN A 105 -10.11 -5.02 10.78
CA ASN A 105 -9.89 -5.34 12.19
C ASN A 105 -11.20 -5.14 12.95
N ASN A 106 -11.74 -6.20 13.57
CA ASN A 106 -12.99 -6.18 14.33
C ASN A 106 -14.12 -5.42 13.59
N HIS A 107 -14.32 -5.73 12.31
CA HIS A 107 -15.30 -5.12 11.38
C HIS A 107 -15.00 -3.70 10.89
N ASP A 108 -13.94 -3.06 11.35
CA ASP A 108 -13.50 -1.76 10.86
C ASP A 108 -12.36 -1.87 9.84
N TYR A 109 -12.45 -1.11 8.75
CA TYR A 109 -11.29 -0.91 7.88
C TYR A 109 -10.32 0.07 8.54
N LYS A 110 -9.17 -0.43 8.99
CA LYS A 110 -8.08 0.37 9.54
C LYS A 110 -7.15 0.82 8.43
N HIS A 111 -6.66 2.06 8.54
CA HIS A 111 -5.70 2.64 7.60
C HIS A 111 -4.39 2.90 8.34
N GLN A 112 -3.31 2.27 7.89
CA GLN A 112 -1.97 2.49 8.41
C GLN A 112 -1.14 3.18 7.32
N PHE A 113 -0.37 4.19 7.71
CA PHE A 113 0.51 4.92 6.79
C PHE A 113 1.95 4.66 7.19
N PHE A 114 2.80 4.47 6.18
CA PHE A 114 4.21 4.21 6.35
C PHE A 114 5.01 5.08 5.40
N GLN A 115 6.23 5.41 5.80
CA GLN A 115 7.15 6.27 5.08
C GLN A 115 8.53 5.63 5.00
N ALA A 116 9.16 5.73 3.82
CA ALA A 116 10.54 5.33 3.53
C ALA A 116 10.98 5.99 2.21
N ASP A 117 12.10 5.54 1.65
CA ASP A 117 12.51 5.90 0.29
C ASP A 117 11.60 5.25 -0.77
N ALA A 118 11.51 5.87 -1.95
CA ALA A 118 10.62 5.46 -3.03
C ALA A 118 10.88 4.03 -3.51
N SER A 119 12.14 3.57 -3.54
CA SER A 119 12.48 2.22 -3.97
C SER A 119 11.90 1.18 -3.00
N THR A 120 12.12 1.37 -1.70
CA THR A 120 11.54 0.53 -0.64
C THR A 120 10.02 0.52 -0.69
N ILE A 121 9.39 1.69 -0.83
CA ILE A 121 7.93 1.83 -0.87
C ILE A 121 7.35 1.09 -2.09
N ASN A 122 7.95 1.26 -3.27
CA ASN A 122 7.53 0.57 -4.49
C ASN A 122 7.64 -0.95 -4.35
N GLU A 123 8.73 -1.43 -3.78
CA GLU A 123 8.91 -2.86 -3.55
C GLU A 123 7.84 -3.45 -2.61
N ILE A 124 7.55 -2.75 -1.51
CA ILE A 124 6.52 -3.14 -0.53
C ILE A 124 5.13 -3.17 -1.18
N VAL A 125 4.76 -2.09 -1.88
CA VAL A 125 3.45 -1.96 -2.53
C VAL A 125 3.28 -3.06 -3.58
N LEU A 126 4.31 -3.31 -4.38
CA LEU A 126 4.28 -4.36 -5.40
C LEU A 126 4.13 -5.75 -4.76
N LYS A 127 4.94 -6.07 -3.75
CA LYS A 127 4.88 -7.35 -3.02
C LYS A 127 3.50 -7.61 -2.40
N ILE A 128 2.94 -6.63 -1.70
CA ILE A 128 1.60 -6.77 -1.07
C ILE A 128 0.52 -6.91 -2.14
N ASN A 129 0.59 -6.16 -3.25
CA ASN A 129 -0.40 -6.29 -4.31
C ASN A 129 -0.34 -7.66 -4.99
N TYR A 130 0.82 -8.26 -5.19
CA TYR A 130 0.93 -9.65 -5.65
C TYR A 130 0.29 -10.65 -4.68
N ILE A 131 0.51 -10.50 -3.37
CA ILE A 131 -0.16 -11.34 -2.36
C ILE A 131 -1.67 -11.15 -2.43
N LEU A 132 -2.14 -9.90 -2.56
CA LEU A 132 -3.56 -9.60 -2.68
C LEU A 132 -4.17 -10.20 -3.95
N GLU A 133 -3.47 -10.16 -5.09
CA GLU A 133 -3.92 -10.64 -6.40
C GLU A 133 -3.94 -12.16 -6.53
N SER A 134 -2.97 -12.83 -5.92
CA SER A 134 -2.93 -14.30 -5.85
C SER A 134 -3.96 -14.89 -4.89
N ARG A 135 -4.46 -14.10 -3.93
CA ARG A 135 -5.43 -14.56 -2.92
C ARG A 135 -6.89 -14.21 -3.26
N CYS A 136 -7.77 -15.19 -3.12
CA CYS A 136 -9.23 -15.02 -3.15
C CYS A 136 -9.78 -14.57 -1.77
N SER A 137 -9.45 -13.35 -1.32
CA SER A 137 -9.97 -12.82 -0.06
C SER A 137 -11.39 -12.24 -0.21
N ALA A 138 -12.35 -12.77 0.55
CA ALA A 138 -13.71 -12.22 0.64
C ALA A 138 -13.72 -10.79 1.20
N THR A 139 -12.83 -10.50 2.15
CA THR A 139 -12.62 -9.17 2.73
C THR A 139 -12.22 -8.16 1.66
N ARG A 140 -11.25 -8.51 0.81
CA ARG A 140 -10.80 -7.67 -0.31
C ARG A 140 -11.94 -7.39 -1.30
N THR A 141 -12.71 -8.42 -1.65
CA THR A 141 -13.87 -8.29 -2.54
C THR A 141 -14.92 -7.34 -1.96
N ALA A 142 -15.29 -7.52 -0.69
CA ALA A 142 -16.23 -6.65 0.00
C ALA A 142 -15.74 -5.20 0.08
N TYR A 143 -14.45 -4.99 0.36
CA TYR A 143 -13.83 -3.66 0.37
C TYR A 143 -13.91 -2.98 -1.00
N ARG A 144 -13.55 -3.69 -2.09
CA ARG A 144 -13.63 -3.18 -3.46
C ARG A 144 -15.05 -2.77 -3.83
N SER A 145 -16.05 -3.61 -3.56
CA SER A 145 -17.46 -3.29 -3.80
C SER A 145 -17.95 -2.09 -2.96
N ALA A 146 -17.51 -1.97 -1.70
CA ALA A 146 -17.84 -0.82 -0.86
C ALA A 146 -17.21 0.48 -1.38
N LYS A 147 -15.93 0.46 -1.79
CA LYS A 147 -15.22 1.60 -2.38
C LYS A 147 -15.90 2.06 -3.67
N GLN A 148 -16.29 1.13 -4.55
CA GLN A 148 -16.99 1.43 -5.80
C GLN A 148 -18.37 2.05 -5.57
N ARG A 149 -19.17 1.51 -4.63
CA ARG A 149 -20.47 2.11 -4.24
C ARG A 149 -20.31 3.54 -3.74
N LYS A 150 -19.26 3.82 -2.94
CA LYS A 150 -18.98 5.17 -2.43
C LYS A 150 -18.59 6.13 -3.56
N LEU A 151 -17.83 5.67 -4.55
CA LEU A 151 -17.44 6.48 -5.72
C LEU A 151 -18.65 6.77 -6.63
N ALA A 152 -19.47 5.77 -6.94
CA ALA A 152 -20.67 5.93 -7.76
C ALA A 152 -21.67 6.93 -7.15
N ARG A 153 -21.83 6.91 -5.82
CA ARG A 153 -22.62 7.91 -5.09
C ARG A 153 -22.06 9.32 -5.21
N ARG A 154 -20.73 9.49 -5.34
CA ARG A 154 -20.10 10.82 -5.48
C ARG A 154 -20.26 11.36 -6.91
N SER A 155 -20.16 10.50 -7.93
CA SER A 155 -20.35 10.89 -9.33
C SER A 155 -21.80 11.18 -9.70
N SER A 156 -22.77 10.62 -8.97
CA SER A 156 -24.20 10.90 -9.22
C SER A 156 -24.66 12.30 -8.82
N PHE A 157 -23.85 13.06 -8.06
CA PHE A 157 -24.19 14.44 -7.67
C PHE A 157 -23.68 15.51 -8.65
N THR A 158 -22.90 15.16 -9.69
CA THR A 158 -22.34 16.13 -10.64
C THR A 158 -23.16 16.32 -11.92
N PHE A 159 -24.38 15.75 -12.00
CA PHE A 159 -25.26 15.90 -13.16
C PHE A 159 -26.61 16.50 -12.77
N LYS A 160 -26.62 17.81 -12.43
CA LYS A 160 -27.84 18.62 -12.41
C LYS A 160 -27.53 20.13 -12.38
N ASP A 161 -26.72 20.59 -13.33
CA ASP A 161 -26.75 22.01 -13.70
C ASP A 161 -26.48 22.16 -15.21
N ARG A 162 -27.56 22.14 -15.98
CA ARG A 162 -27.70 22.65 -17.36
C ARG A 162 -29.04 22.16 -17.90
N ARG A 163 -30.08 22.92 -17.57
CA ARG A 163 -31.27 23.18 -18.40
C ARG A 163 -32.32 23.83 -17.52
N SER A 164 -32.50 25.15 -17.64
CA SER A 164 -33.80 25.82 -17.73
C SER A 164 -33.72 27.30 -17.35
N THR A 165 -33.28 28.13 -18.28
CA THR A 165 -33.84 29.48 -18.52
C THR A 165 -33.81 29.62 -20.03
N GLY A 166 -34.87 29.32 -20.78
CA GLY A 166 -36.22 29.81 -20.57
C GLY A 166 -36.38 31.01 -21.48
N ASP A 167 -36.59 30.70 -22.76
CA ASP A 167 -36.99 31.55 -23.87
C ASP A 167 -38.05 32.59 -23.45
N ARG A 168 -37.77 33.88 -23.65
CA ARG A 168 -38.73 34.99 -23.73
C ARG A 168 -38.15 36.13 -24.56
#